data_AF-A0A844B0J9-F1
#
_entry.id   AF-A0A844B0J9-F1
#
_cell.length_a   1.000
_cell.length_b   1.000
_cell.length_c   1.000
_cell.angle_alpha   90.00
_cell.angle_beta   90.00
_cell.angle_gamma   90.00
#
_symmetry.space_group_name_H-M   'P 1'
#
loop_
_entity.id
_entity.type
_entity.pdbx_description
1 polymer ?
#
loop_
_entity_poly.entity_id
_entity_poly.type
_entity_poly.pdbx_seq_one_letter_code
_entity_poly.pdbx_strand_id
1 'polypeptide(L)'
;MAVLKADFIGRVASGAEYLWWRSEEGMRTTIALFRSGRQTGTTCLPIEAVLFDREGGVAARWQFELQPERACIIDSGVAGPWTTAGPINGVLALYVCPDPPQDPRQTDSTLRLYPLVTWRRADGRIASLHSDQALSLGTSQPQRFTEIVVCESADERNALIIVNGETPQAAGALTLTVHNAAHEARNARYAPAMAPHTVHRIVLADLFADLPHFAGSDALLVSGTFASLDLETRPYVETTGQRWGLYHAGDVYKWHPRPYLQHAYVDGEVNPMAVVNNDVVTTWVNLLHSHDGMEDDTPVDVRLYDDTGRCVASLPRWTQARRHRLTRFCVSELLEDPSQPFSGHIAITFSPEPGQDVPYHVQALMEYRSAHVVARVMGWSDEWNSDIKRARRSRLGQADEIRAYFMVWNDAELESLVAIANAGHSNYQDSATAELTLLGPDGPVMKDTISIAPYASAFFAVGERFPAWHEHLKAGAALLIISSCSDLASIAFTRHRASGALAAEHFLALWDWTGTHYTEAAGS
;
A
#
# COMPACT_ATOMS: atom_id res chain seq x y z
N MET A 1 -0.05 -3.99 -41.80
CA MET A 1 -0.30 -3.84 -40.35
C MET A 1 -1.64 -4.46 -39.96
N ALA A 2 -1.81 -5.73 -40.30
CA ALA A 2 -2.83 -6.64 -39.80
C ALA A 2 -2.08 -7.96 -39.56
N VAL A 3 -2.53 -8.77 -38.60
CA VAL A 3 -1.87 -9.96 -38.03
C VAL A 3 -0.93 -9.65 -36.84
N LEU A 4 -1.54 -9.23 -35.72
CA LEU A 4 -1.12 -9.58 -34.34
C LEU A 4 -2.36 -9.79 -33.44
N LYS A 5 -3.54 -10.05 -34.03
CA LYS A 5 -4.83 -10.12 -33.32
C LYS A 5 -5.43 -11.52 -33.19
N ALA A 6 -4.78 -12.57 -33.70
CA ALA A 6 -5.37 -13.92 -33.74
C ALA A 6 -4.66 -14.96 -32.84
N ASP A 7 -3.38 -14.77 -32.51
CA ASP A 7 -2.64 -15.70 -31.62
C ASP A 7 -2.43 -15.13 -30.19
N PHE A 8 -2.77 -13.86 -29.96
CA PHE A 8 -2.64 -13.21 -28.64
C PHE A 8 -3.83 -13.50 -27.71
N ILE A 9 -4.97 -13.97 -28.24
CA ILE A 9 -6.24 -14.09 -27.50
C ILE A 9 -6.96 -15.41 -27.87
N GLY A 10 -6.30 -16.53 -27.59
CA GLY A 10 -6.94 -17.86 -27.59
C GLY A 10 -7.46 -18.28 -26.22
N ARG A 11 -7.22 -17.46 -25.19
CA ARG A 11 -7.69 -17.66 -23.81
C ARG A 11 -8.17 -16.30 -23.32
N VAL A 12 -9.35 -16.28 -22.72
CA VAL A 12 -9.94 -15.09 -22.11
C VAL A 12 -9.06 -14.73 -20.91
N ALA A 13 -8.00 -13.93 -21.12
CA ALA A 13 -7.24 -13.36 -20.03
C ALA A 13 -8.08 -12.22 -19.44
N SER A 14 -8.73 -12.50 -18.32
CA SER A 14 -9.47 -11.54 -17.53
C SER A 14 -8.50 -10.64 -16.76
N GLY A 15 -8.04 -9.54 -17.38
CA GLY A 15 -7.21 -8.51 -16.75
C GLY A 15 -5.80 -8.97 -16.35
N ALA A 16 -4.88 -8.01 -16.18
CA ALA A 16 -3.52 -8.24 -15.69
C ALA A 16 -3.20 -7.33 -14.49
N GLU A 17 -2.26 -7.77 -13.65
CA GLU A 17 -1.58 -6.90 -12.69
C GLU A 17 -0.36 -6.28 -13.36
N TYR A 18 -0.21 -4.96 -13.26
CA TYR A 18 0.89 -4.23 -13.87
C TYR A 18 1.79 -3.64 -12.80
N LEU A 19 3.10 -3.82 -12.99
CA LEU A 19 4.11 -3.46 -12.00
C LEU A 19 5.20 -2.64 -12.68
N TRP A 20 5.67 -1.62 -11.99
CA TRP A 20 6.85 -0.89 -12.44
C TRP A 20 8.13 -1.71 -12.23
N TRP A 21 8.72 -2.17 -13.34
CA TRP A 21 9.97 -2.93 -13.33
C TRP A 21 11.18 -2.02 -13.52
N ARG A 22 12.22 -2.18 -12.69
CA ARG A 22 13.49 -1.46 -12.82
C ARG A 22 14.71 -2.33 -12.55
N SER A 23 15.63 -2.34 -13.51
CA SER A 23 17.00 -2.84 -13.34
C SER A 23 18.07 -1.85 -13.83
N GLU A 24 17.66 -0.70 -14.38
CA GLU A 24 18.57 0.39 -14.75
C GLU A 24 19.23 1.05 -13.53
N GLU A 25 20.38 1.69 -13.76
CA GLU A 25 21.12 2.45 -12.74
C GLU A 25 21.50 1.62 -11.49
N GLY A 26 21.64 0.30 -11.64
CA GLY A 26 21.92 -0.61 -10.53
C GLY A 26 20.75 -0.81 -9.58
N MET A 27 19.52 -0.47 -10.01
CA MET A 27 18.30 -0.82 -9.29
C MET A 27 18.08 -2.34 -9.32
N ARG A 28 17.56 -2.89 -8.23
CA ARG A 28 17.07 -4.27 -8.13
C ARG A 28 15.59 -4.24 -7.81
N THR A 29 14.78 -4.90 -8.64
CA THR A 29 13.34 -5.11 -8.40
C THR A 29 13.13 -6.53 -7.91
N THR A 30 12.45 -6.68 -6.78
CA THR A 30 12.04 -7.97 -6.23
C THR A 30 10.54 -7.96 -6.03
N ILE A 31 9.87 -9.00 -6.51
CA ILE A 31 8.43 -9.18 -6.44
C ILE A 31 8.12 -10.47 -5.71
N ALA A 32 7.16 -10.43 -4.79
CA ALA A 32 6.63 -11.59 -4.11
C ALA A 32 5.15 -11.76 -4.42
N LEU A 33 4.77 -12.98 -4.82
CA LEU A 33 3.41 -13.41 -5.08
C LEU A 33 3.02 -14.49 -4.08
N PHE A 34 1.78 -14.44 -3.62
CA PHE A 34 1.22 -15.42 -2.70
C PHE A 34 -0.24 -15.72 -3.05
N ARG A 35 -0.63 -16.98 -2.89
CA ARG A 35 -2.02 -17.41 -2.98
C ARG A 35 -2.34 -18.32 -1.80
N SER A 36 -3.39 -17.98 -1.07
CA SER A 36 -3.89 -18.86 -0.01
C SER A 36 -4.51 -20.13 -0.60
N GLY A 37 -4.32 -21.26 0.08
CA GLY A 37 -4.83 -22.56 -0.34
C GLY A 37 -6.33 -22.74 -0.17
N ARG A 38 -7.02 -21.79 0.46
CA ARG A 38 -8.47 -21.88 0.73
C ARG A 38 -9.35 -21.42 -0.44
N GLN A 39 -8.78 -20.79 -1.47
CA GLN A 39 -9.58 -20.01 -2.43
C GLN A 39 -10.21 -20.76 -3.61
N THR A 40 -9.73 -21.93 -4.08
CA THR A 40 -10.43 -22.67 -5.16
C THR A 40 -10.01 -24.14 -5.21
N GLY A 41 -10.85 -25.00 -5.78
CA GLY A 41 -10.53 -26.42 -6.04
C GLY A 41 -9.44 -26.67 -7.09
N THR A 42 -8.69 -25.64 -7.51
CA THR A 42 -7.57 -25.74 -8.45
C THR A 42 -6.24 -25.85 -7.70
N THR A 43 -5.45 -26.87 -8.04
CA THR A 43 -4.17 -27.20 -7.40
C THR A 43 -3.09 -26.15 -7.63
N CYS A 44 -3.18 -25.37 -8.69
CA CYS A 44 -2.26 -24.29 -9.02
C CYS A 44 -2.97 -23.19 -9.83
N LEU A 45 -2.34 -22.02 -9.93
CA LEU A 45 -2.82 -20.92 -10.76
C LEU A 45 -1.78 -20.61 -11.84
N PRO A 46 -2.05 -20.91 -13.13
CA PRO A 46 -1.12 -20.58 -14.21
C PRO A 46 -1.07 -19.06 -14.44
N ILE A 47 0.16 -18.53 -14.44
CA ILE A 47 0.45 -17.12 -14.69
C ILE A 47 1.32 -17.01 -15.94
N GLU A 48 0.93 -16.11 -16.83
CA GLU A 48 1.79 -15.62 -17.91
C GLU A 48 2.35 -14.26 -17.53
N ALA A 49 3.67 -14.14 -17.53
CA ALA A 49 4.37 -12.90 -17.22
C ALA A 49 5.04 -12.36 -18.48
N VAL A 50 4.81 -11.06 -18.74
CA VAL A 50 5.39 -10.36 -19.89
C VAL A 50 6.07 -9.10 -19.37
N LEU A 51 7.38 -9.00 -19.59
CA LEU A 51 8.17 -7.82 -19.29
C LEU A 51 8.28 -6.97 -20.55
N PHE A 52 7.77 -5.76 -20.47
CA PHE A 52 7.85 -4.73 -21.50
C PHE A 52 8.95 -3.72 -21.15
N ASP A 53 9.63 -3.20 -22.16
CA ASP A 53 10.54 -2.05 -22.03
C ASP A 53 9.78 -0.72 -21.86
N ARG A 54 10.51 0.39 -21.86
CA ARG A 54 9.94 1.73 -21.65
C ARG A 54 8.98 2.14 -22.77
N GLU A 55 9.21 1.63 -23.98
CA GLU A 55 8.47 1.93 -25.19
C GLU A 55 7.30 0.96 -25.44
N GLY A 56 7.13 -0.05 -24.59
CA GLY A 56 6.08 -1.08 -24.70
C GLY A 56 6.48 -2.26 -25.59
N GLY A 57 7.76 -2.39 -25.94
CA GLY A 57 8.33 -3.55 -26.61
C GLY A 57 8.49 -4.73 -25.67
N VAL A 58 8.18 -5.95 -26.12
CA VAL A 58 8.35 -7.16 -25.30
C VAL A 58 9.84 -7.48 -25.15
N ALA A 59 10.33 -7.42 -23.93
CA ALA A 59 11.72 -7.72 -23.61
C ALA A 59 11.92 -9.16 -23.10
N ALA A 60 10.95 -9.69 -22.34
CA ALA A 60 10.92 -11.08 -21.92
C ALA A 60 9.48 -11.58 -21.74
N ARG A 61 9.28 -12.89 -21.90
CA ARG A 61 7.99 -13.56 -21.68
C ARG A 61 8.22 -14.95 -21.14
N TRP A 62 7.50 -15.31 -20.09
CA TRP A 62 7.57 -16.63 -19.48
C TRP A 62 6.26 -17.02 -18.79
N GLN A 63 6.17 -18.29 -18.41
CA GLN A 63 5.02 -18.84 -17.72
C GLN A 63 5.48 -19.58 -16.47
N PHE A 64 4.65 -19.54 -15.44
CA PHE A 64 4.86 -20.29 -14.20
C PHE A 64 3.52 -20.58 -13.51
N GLU A 65 3.55 -21.44 -12.50
CA GLU A 65 2.37 -21.80 -11.73
C GLU A 65 2.50 -21.29 -10.30
N LEU A 66 1.55 -20.47 -9.86
CA LEU A 66 1.45 -20.04 -8.46
C LEU A 66 0.76 -21.15 -7.65
N GLN A 67 1.56 -21.83 -6.85
CA GLN A 67 1.10 -22.92 -5.97
C GLN A 67 0.45 -22.33 -4.70
N PRO A 68 -0.61 -22.95 -4.18
CA PRO A 68 -1.23 -22.53 -2.93
C PRO A 68 -0.26 -22.68 -1.75
N GLU A 69 -0.34 -21.75 -0.79
CA GLU A 69 0.48 -21.76 0.44
C GLU A 69 1.99 -21.77 0.16
N ARG A 70 2.42 -21.25 -1.00
CA ARG A 70 3.82 -21.10 -1.38
C ARG A 70 4.09 -19.68 -1.88
N ALA A 71 5.25 -19.17 -1.51
CA ALA A 71 5.76 -17.91 -2.03
C ALA A 71 6.34 -18.14 -3.45
N CYS A 72 6.03 -17.25 -4.38
CA CYS A 72 6.75 -17.12 -5.64
C CYS A 72 7.52 -15.79 -5.62
N ILE A 73 8.84 -15.87 -5.79
CA ILE A 73 9.73 -14.71 -5.76
C ILE A 73 10.34 -14.52 -7.16
N ILE A 74 10.18 -13.32 -7.71
CA ILE A 74 10.82 -12.87 -8.95
C ILE A 74 11.83 -11.79 -8.57
N ASP A 75 13.09 -11.96 -8.94
CA ASP A 75 14.17 -11.07 -8.52
C ASP A 75 15.08 -10.69 -9.69
N SER A 76 15.12 -9.41 -10.05
CA SER A 76 15.92 -8.92 -11.17
C SER A 76 17.43 -9.09 -10.97
N GLY A 77 17.89 -9.33 -9.73
CA GLY A 77 19.29 -9.62 -9.41
C GLY A 77 19.68 -11.09 -9.52
N VAL A 78 18.72 -11.99 -9.81
CA VAL A 78 18.94 -13.43 -9.95
C VAL A 78 18.64 -13.86 -11.39
N ALA A 79 19.50 -14.71 -11.95
CA ALA A 79 19.29 -15.25 -13.29
C ALA A 79 17.99 -16.06 -13.35
N GLY A 80 17.18 -15.81 -14.37
CA GLY A 80 15.87 -16.43 -14.56
C GLY A 80 15.24 -16.07 -15.92
N PRO A 81 14.02 -16.56 -16.20
CA PRO A 81 13.33 -16.30 -17.48
C PRO A 81 13.06 -14.82 -17.79
N TRP A 82 13.12 -13.95 -16.78
CA TRP A 82 13.03 -12.49 -16.88
C TRP A 82 14.36 -11.81 -17.23
N THR A 83 15.45 -12.57 -17.40
CA THR A 83 16.77 -11.99 -17.72
C THR A 83 16.79 -11.47 -19.15
N THR A 84 17.21 -10.21 -19.31
CA THR A 84 17.25 -9.51 -20.59
C THR A 84 18.68 -9.17 -21.00
N ALA A 85 18.88 -8.79 -22.27
CA ALA A 85 20.21 -8.48 -22.82
C ALA A 85 20.87 -7.25 -22.16
N GLY A 86 20.08 -6.39 -21.53
CA GLY A 86 20.53 -5.23 -20.77
C GLY A 86 19.52 -4.85 -19.69
N PRO A 87 19.85 -3.88 -18.82
CA PRO A 87 18.93 -3.38 -17.81
C PRO A 87 17.70 -2.72 -18.45
N ILE A 88 16.57 -2.76 -17.74
CA ILE A 88 15.26 -2.31 -18.23
C ILE A 88 14.58 -1.44 -17.18
N ASN A 89 13.93 -0.38 -17.66
CA ASN A 89 12.91 0.35 -16.92
C ASN A 89 11.61 0.27 -17.73
N GLY A 90 10.60 -0.40 -17.20
CA GLY A 90 9.43 -0.76 -17.99
C GLY A 90 8.30 -1.33 -17.14
N VAL A 91 7.50 -2.19 -17.75
CA VAL A 91 6.27 -2.72 -17.16
C VAL A 91 6.34 -4.24 -17.12
N LEU A 92 6.13 -4.83 -15.94
CA LEU A 92 5.84 -6.25 -15.84
C LEU A 92 4.33 -6.44 -15.74
N ALA A 93 3.75 -7.12 -16.72
CA ALA A 93 2.36 -7.54 -16.71
C ALA A 93 2.25 -9.01 -16.26
N LEU A 94 1.35 -9.29 -15.31
CA LEU A 94 1.06 -10.63 -14.80
C LEU A 94 -0.38 -11.00 -15.16
N TYR A 95 -0.53 -11.88 -16.15
CA TYR A 95 -1.81 -12.37 -16.64
C TYR A 95 -2.17 -13.66 -15.92
N VAL A 96 -3.35 -13.68 -15.29
CA VAL A 96 -3.92 -14.92 -14.76
C VAL A 96 -4.57 -15.67 -15.92
N CYS A 97 -4.13 -16.90 -16.19
CA CYS A 97 -4.57 -17.68 -17.35
C CYS A 97 -5.40 -18.89 -16.94
N PRO A 98 -6.57 -18.72 -16.27
CA PRO A 98 -7.31 -19.85 -15.75
C PRO A 98 -7.75 -20.79 -16.88
N ASP A 99 -7.95 -22.06 -16.57
CA ASP A 99 -8.69 -22.95 -17.46
C ASP A 99 -10.06 -22.31 -17.75
N PRO A 100 -10.57 -22.40 -18.99
CA PRO A 100 -11.83 -21.78 -19.36
C PRO A 100 -12.94 -22.22 -18.39
N PRO A 101 -13.68 -21.29 -17.76
CA PRO A 101 -14.68 -21.65 -16.78
C PRO A 101 -15.78 -22.50 -17.43
N GLN A 102 -16.26 -23.51 -16.70
CA GLN A 102 -17.37 -24.35 -17.17
C GLN A 102 -18.70 -23.58 -17.23
N ASP A 103 -18.83 -22.48 -16.48
CA ASP A 103 -19.96 -21.53 -16.58
C ASP A 103 -19.46 -20.14 -17.01
N PRO A 104 -19.81 -19.67 -18.22
CA PRO A 104 -19.45 -18.34 -18.71
C PRO A 104 -20.06 -17.18 -17.91
N ARG A 105 -20.90 -17.43 -16.90
CA ARG A 105 -21.38 -16.39 -15.96
C ARG A 105 -20.43 -16.18 -14.77
N GLN A 106 -19.36 -16.96 -14.65
CA GLN A 106 -18.32 -16.81 -13.62
C GLN A 106 -17.13 -15.95 -14.07
N THR A 107 -17.15 -15.40 -15.30
CA THR A 107 -16.01 -14.75 -15.96
C THR A 107 -15.72 -13.30 -15.55
N ASP A 108 -16.61 -12.66 -14.78
CA ASP A 108 -16.60 -11.19 -14.63
C ASP A 108 -15.71 -10.67 -13.50
N SER A 109 -14.77 -11.48 -13.02
CA SER A 109 -13.83 -11.01 -12.02
C SER A 109 -12.42 -11.41 -12.39
N THR A 110 -11.64 -10.39 -12.67
CA THR A 110 -10.19 -10.41 -12.73
C THR A 110 -9.65 -10.83 -11.36
N LEU A 111 -8.94 -11.96 -11.29
CA LEU A 111 -8.34 -12.43 -10.04
C LEU A 111 -7.16 -11.51 -9.70
N ARG A 112 -7.32 -10.63 -8.73
CA ARG A 112 -6.23 -9.77 -8.22
C ARG A 112 -5.18 -10.62 -7.50
N LEU A 113 -3.90 -10.34 -7.74
CA LEU A 113 -2.78 -11.05 -7.13
C LEU A 113 -2.13 -10.28 -5.98
N TYR A 114 -2.34 -8.95 -5.93
CA TYR A 114 -1.76 -8.04 -4.93
C TYR A 114 -0.24 -8.24 -4.67
N PRO A 115 0.61 -8.35 -5.72
CA PRO A 115 2.03 -8.62 -5.55
C PRO A 115 2.71 -7.58 -4.65
N LEU A 116 3.62 -8.05 -3.79
CA LEU A 116 4.52 -7.16 -3.06
C LEU A 116 5.72 -6.83 -3.95
N VAL A 117 6.06 -5.56 -4.06
CA VAL A 117 7.16 -5.06 -4.90
C VAL A 117 8.14 -4.29 -4.03
N THR A 118 9.43 -4.55 -4.19
CA THR A 118 10.50 -3.78 -3.57
C THR A 118 11.55 -3.39 -4.58
N TRP A 119 11.99 -2.14 -4.50
CA TRP A 119 13.11 -1.61 -5.25
C TRP A 119 14.26 -1.29 -4.31
N ARG A 120 15.46 -1.75 -4.66
CA ARG A 120 16.72 -1.45 -3.97
C ARG A 120 17.69 -0.76 -4.92
N ARG A 121 18.29 0.33 -4.46
CA ARG A 121 19.40 1.00 -5.14
C ARG A 121 20.74 0.46 -4.64
N ALA A 122 21.77 0.61 -5.46
CA ALA A 122 23.14 0.24 -5.09
C ALA A 122 23.68 1.04 -3.88
N ASP A 123 23.14 2.23 -3.59
CA ASP A 123 23.49 3.05 -2.43
C ASP A 123 22.78 2.61 -1.13
N GLY A 124 22.03 1.51 -1.17
CA GLY A 124 21.30 0.95 -0.03
C GLY A 124 19.95 1.61 0.23
N ARG A 125 19.51 2.59 -0.58
CA ARG A 125 18.14 3.10 -0.47
C ARG A 125 17.15 2.02 -0.91
N ILE A 126 16.04 1.91 -0.19
CA ILE A 126 15.03 0.86 -0.37
C ILE A 126 13.61 1.46 -0.30
N ALA A 127 12.69 0.90 -1.08
CA ALA A 127 11.27 1.22 -1.05
C ALA A 127 10.44 -0.01 -1.38
N SER A 128 9.32 -0.19 -0.68
CA SER A 128 8.46 -1.38 -0.75
C SER A 128 7.00 -0.97 -0.73
N LEU A 129 6.16 -1.69 -1.45
CA LEU A 129 4.71 -1.52 -1.49
C LEU A 129 4.05 -2.80 -1.99
N HIS A 130 2.78 -2.99 -1.70
CA HIS A 130 1.96 -3.91 -2.48
C HIS A 130 1.42 -3.19 -3.73
N SER A 131 1.23 -3.94 -4.82
CA SER A 131 0.54 -3.42 -5.99
C SER A 131 -0.95 -3.36 -5.69
N ASP A 132 -1.47 -2.15 -5.68
CA ASP A 132 -2.90 -1.93 -5.82
C ASP A 132 -3.28 -1.32 -7.16
N GLN A 133 -2.67 -1.88 -8.19
CA GLN A 133 -3.08 -1.54 -9.53
C GLN A 133 -4.47 -2.18 -9.80
N ALA A 134 -5.57 -1.44 -9.59
CA ALA A 134 -6.95 -1.89 -9.86
C ALA A 134 -7.51 -1.61 -11.27
N LEU A 135 -8.09 -2.64 -11.89
CA LEU A 135 -8.92 -2.56 -13.10
C LEU A 135 -10.30 -1.95 -12.78
N SER A 136 -10.59 -0.76 -13.31
CA SER A 136 -11.96 -0.26 -13.44
C SER A 136 -12.38 -0.34 -14.90
N LEU A 137 -12.85 -1.51 -15.33
CA LEU A 137 -13.35 -1.71 -16.70
C LEU A 137 -14.73 -1.07 -16.85
N GLY A 138 -14.92 -0.26 -17.90
CA GLY A 138 -16.26 0.14 -18.35
C GLY A 138 -16.98 1.16 -17.48
N THR A 139 -16.28 1.95 -16.67
CA THR A 139 -16.92 3.08 -15.95
C THR A 139 -17.26 4.19 -16.95
N SER A 140 -18.44 4.81 -16.85
CA SER A 140 -18.87 5.91 -17.73
C SER A 140 -18.33 7.29 -17.32
N GLN A 141 -17.37 7.32 -16.38
CA GLN A 141 -16.92 8.54 -15.71
C GLN A 141 -15.39 8.70 -15.84
N PRO A 142 -14.87 9.94 -15.89
CA PRO A 142 -13.44 10.19 -15.77
C PRO A 142 -12.88 9.58 -14.48
N GLN A 143 -11.78 8.84 -14.59
CA GLN A 143 -11.10 8.33 -13.41
C GLN A 143 -10.34 9.44 -12.69
N ARG A 144 -10.38 9.43 -11.36
CA ARG A 144 -9.75 10.45 -10.52
C ARG A 144 -8.95 9.79 -9.41
N PHE A 145 -7.79 10.36 -9.14
CA PHE A 145 -6.96 10.00 -8.00
C PHE A 145 -6.65 11.26 -7.17
N THR A 146 -6.48 11.06 -5.88
CA THR A 146 -6.31 12.10 -4.86
C THR A 146 -5.27 11.61 -3.85
N GLU A 147 -5.20 12.27 -2.68
CA GLU A 147 -4.44 11.77 -1.52
C GLU A 147 -2.94 11.66 -1.79
N ILE A 148 -2.45 12.45 -2.75
CA ILE A 148 -1.03 12.60 -3.01
C ILE A 148 -0.52 13.80 -2.19
N VAL A 149 0.41 13.52 -1.29
CA VAL A 149 1.11 14.51 -0.49
C VAL A 149 2.56 14.51 -0.92
N VAL A 150 3.05 15.64 -1.40
CA VAL A 150 4.44 15.80 -1.83
C VAL A 150 5.10 16.99 -1.14
N CYS A 151 6.39 16.87 -0.88
CA CYS A 151 7.21 17.97 -0.40
C CYS A 151 8.20 18.32 -1.52
N GLU A 152 8.01 19.49 -2.14
CA GLU A 152 8.88 20.00 -3.20
C GLU A 152 9.83 21.03 -2.61
N SER A 153 11.13 20.88 -2.86
CA SER A 153 12.14 21.81 -2.37
C SER A 153 13.32 21.89 -3.34
N ALA A 154 14.36 22.66 -2.99
CA ALA A 154 15.60 22.67 -3.76
C ALA A 154 16.29 21.30 -3.77
N ASP A 155 16.17 20.54 -2.68
CA ASP A 155 16.86 19.27 -2.46
C ASP A 155 15.98 18.04 -2.70
N GLU A 156 14.68 18.23 -2.94
CA GLU A 156 13.71 17.14 -3.12
C GLU A 156 12.74 17.42 -4.26
N ARG A 157 12.53 16.39 -5.09
CA ARG A 157 11.62 16.42 -6.23
C ARG A 157 10.74 15.20 -6.26
N ASN A 158 9.49 15.36 -6.65
CA ASN A 158 8.53 14.27 -6.74
C ASN A 158 8.09 14.04 -8.19
N ALA A 159 7.79 12.78 -8.48
CA ALA A 159 7.27 12.35 -9.76
C ALA A 159 6.07 11.41 -9.57
N LEU A 160 5.09 11.51 -10.47
CA LEU A 160 4.07 10.49 -10.61
C LEU A 160 4.56 9.44 -11.60
N ILE A 161 4.53 8.18 -11.21
CA ILE A 161 4.83 7.05 -12.09
C ILE A 161 3.50 6.44 -12.49
N ILE A 162 3.15 6.59 -13.77
CA ILE A 162 1.99 5.96 -14.37
C ILE A 162 2.46 4.74 -15.14
N VAL A 163 1.93 3.57 -14.77
CA VAL A 163 2.11 2.34 -15.52
C VAL A 163 0.88 2.18 -16.40
N ASN A 164 1.04 2.36 -17.71
CA ASN A 164 -0.08 2.29 -18.64
C ASN A 164 -0.33 0.85 -19.07
N GLY A 165 -1.61 0.50 -19.06
CA GLY A 165 -2.16 -0.79 -19.42
C GLY A 165 -2.18 -1.15 -20.90
N GLU A 166 -3.04 -2.10 -21.26
CA GLU A 166 -3.33 -2.48 -22.66
C GLU A 166 -3.93 -1.34 -23.48
N THR A 167 -4.72 -0.48 -22.82
CA THR A 167 -5.44 0.60 -23.49
C THR A 167 -4.53 1.83 -23.65
N PRO A 168 -4.29 2.31 -24.88
CA PRO A 168 -3.51 3.53 -25.09
C PRO A 168 -4.26 4.77 -24.60
N GLN A 169 -3.52 5.74 -24.07
CA GLN A 169 -4.05 7.04 -23.62
C GLN A 169 -3.69 8.13 -24.63
N ALA A 170 -4.68 8.93 -25.00
CA ALA A 170 -4.47 10.05 -25.90
C ALA A 170 -3.53 11.10 -25.29
N ALA A 171 -2.87 11.89 -26.14
CA ALA A 171 -2.09 13.04 -25.71
C ALA A 171 -2.94 13.99 -24.85
N GLY A 172 -2.44 14.40 -23.70
CA GLY A 172 -3.21 15.24 -22.77
C GLY A 172 -4.32 14.49 -22.03
N ALA A 173 -4.30 13.15 -21.94
CA ALA A 173 -5.33 12.42 -21.20
C ALA A 173 -5.31 12.71 -19.69
N LEU A 174 -4.15 13.04 -19.12
CA LEU A 174 -3.98 13.33 -17.70
C LEU A 174 -3.94 14.85 -17.44
N THR A 175 -4.81 15.30 -16.53
CA THR A 175 -4.76 16.63 -15.92
C THR A 175 -4.41 16.48 -14.45
N LEU A 176 -3.47 17.29 -13.95
CA LEU A 176 -3.07 17.35 -12.56
C LEU A 176 -3.44 18.70 -11.96
N THR A 177 -3.86 18.68 -10.71
CA THR A 177 -4.11 19.87 -9.89
C THR A 177 -3.23 19.79 -8.65
N VAL A 178 -2.58 20.91 -8.31
CA VAL A 178 -1.75 21.04 -7.11
C VAL A 178 -2.25 22.18 -6.26
N HIS A 179 -2.43 21.93 -4.97
CA HIS A 179 -2.79 22.92 -3.96
C HIS A 179 -1.67 23.14 -2.95
N ASN A 180 -1.41 24.39 -2.60
CA ASN A 180 -0.52 24.76 -1.49
C ASN A 180 -1.28 24.95 -0.17
N ALA A 181 -0.56 25.28 0.91
CA ALA A 181 -1.14 25.49 2.24
C ALA A 181 -2.14 26.68 2.31
N ALA A 182 -2.04 27.62 1.37
CA ALA A 182 -2.97 28.74 1.20
C ALA A 182 -4.20 28.39 0.33
N HIS A 183 -4.31 27.14 -0.15
CA HIS A 183 -5.29 26.64 -1.14
C HIS A 183 -5.25 27.28 -2.52
N GLU A 184 -4.17 27.97 -2.85
CA GLU A 184 -3.99 28.37 -4.24
C GLU A 184 -3.85 27.10 -5.08
N ALA A 185 -4.47 27.08 -6.26
CA ALA A 185 -4.47 25.92 -7.13
C ALA A 185 -3.71 26.22 -8.42
N ARG A 186 -2.89 25.26 -8.87
CA ARG A 186 -2.30 25.26 -10.21
C ARG A 186 -2.72 24.00 -10.94
N ASN A 187 -2.96 24.13 -12.24
CA ASN A 187 -3.35 23.01 -13.09
C ASN A 187 -2.34 22.83 -14.21
N ALA A 188 -2.00 21.58 -14.52
CA ALA A 188 -1.15 21.23 -15.65
C ALA A 188 -1.72 20.02 -16.36
N ARG A 189 -1.44 19.93 -17.67
CA ARG A 189 -1.88 18.82 -18.52
C ARG A 189 -0.64 18.07 -19.02
N TYR A 190 -0.60 16.77 -18.82
CA TYR A 190 0.50 15.94 -19.31
C TYR A 190 0.39 15.75 -20.82
N ALA A 191 1.23 16.45 -21.58
CA ALA A 191 1.12 16.53 -23.03
C ALA A 191 1.33 15.19 -23.78
N PRO A 192 2.29 14.31 -23.42
CA PRO A 192 2.53 13.08 -24.16
C PRO A 192 1.33 12.11 -24.16
N ALA A 193 1.20 11.35 -25.25
CA ALA A 193 0.33 10.17 -25.29
C ALA A 193 1.02 9.00 -24.56
N MET A 194 0.23 8.04 -24.08
CA MET A 194 0.75 6.83 -23.43
C MET A 194 0.41 5.62 -24.29
N ALA A 195 1.43 4.94 -24.81
CA ALA A 195 1.23 3.73 -25.59
C ALA A 195 0.93 2.54 -24.68
N PRO A 196 0.39 1.42 -25.19
CA PRO A 196 0.13 0.24 -24.38
C PRO A 196 1.40 -0.27 -23.67
N HIS A 197 1.26 -0.73 -22.44
CA HIS A 197 2.35 -1.36 -21.65
C HIS A 197 3.59 -0.48 -21.48
N THR A 198 3.40 0.82 -21.26
CA THR A 198 4.49 1.79 -21.08
C THR A 198 4.54 2.33 -19.66
N VAL A 199 5.70 2.80 -19.23
CA VAL A 199 5.85 3.53 -17.96
C VAL A 199 6.17 5.00 -18.20
N HIS A 200 5.41 5.88 -17.57
CA HIS A 200 5.56 7.32 -17.65
C HIS A 200 5.97 7.88 -16.30
N ARG A 201 7.21 8.35 -16.21
CA ARG A 201 7.72 9.11 -15.06
C ARG A 201 7.49 10.60 -15.28
N ILE A 202 6.53 11.16 -14.58
CA ILE A 202 6.06 12.55 -14.73
C ILE A 202 6.60 13.37 -13.56
N VAL A 203 7.70 14.08 -13.76
CA VAL A 203 8.29 14.94 -12.73
C VAL A 203 7.40 16.18 -12.54
N LEU A 204 6.95 16.44 -11.33
CA LEU A 204 6.00 17.53 -11.06
C LEU A 204 6.58 18.91 -11.39
N ALA A 205 7.86 19.13 -11.11
CA ALA A 205 8.55 20.37 -11.43
C ALA A 205 8.66 20.66 -12.94
N ASP A 206 8.55 19.63 -13.79
CA ASP A 206 8.56 19.81 -15.25
C ASP A 206 7.17 20.25 -15.77
N LEU A 207 6.11 19.95 -15.01
CA LEU A 207 4.73 20.35 -15.32
C LEU A 207 4.34 21.69 -14.69
N PHE A 208 4.84 21.96 -13.49
CA PHE A 208 4.53 23.16 -12.72
C PHE A 208 5.80 23.97 -12.51
N ALA A 209 5.94 25.08 -13.24
CA ALA A 209 7.07 25.98 -13.07
C ALA A 209 7.13 26.52 -11.64
N ASP A 210 8.35 26.57 -11.08
CA ASP A 210 8.63 27.14 -9.76
C ASP A 210 7.81 26.50 -8.61
N LEU A 211 7.63 25.18 -8.70
CA LEU A 211 6.88 24.40 -7.71
C LEU A 211 7.46 24.50 -6.28
N PRO A 212 8.79 24.52 -6.06
CA PRO A 212 9.37 24.72 -4.73
C PRO A 212 8.97 26.07 -4.09
N HIS A 213 8.95 27.16 -4.86
CA HIS A 213 8.51 28.45 -4.34
C HIS A 213 7.00 28.46 -4.05
N PHE A 214 6.21 27.78 -4.88
CA PHE A 214 4.77 27.63 -4.68
C PHE A 214 4.42 26.80 -3.42
N ALA A 215 5.23 25.77 -3.12
CA ALA A 215 5.14 24.98 -1.90
C ALA A 215 5.58 25.78 -0.67
N GLY A 216 6.61 26.63 -0.82
CA GLY A 216 7.28 27.28 0.29
C GLY A 216 7.99 26.24 1.17
N SER A 217 7.60 26.15 2.43
CA SER A 217 8.08 25.13 3.38
C SER A 217 7.06 24.01 3.63
N ASP A 218 5.88 24.09 3.02
CA ASP A 218 4.75 23.21 3.31
C ASP A 218 4.64 22.08 2.28
N ALA A 219 3.90 21.03 2.65
CA ALA A 219 3.54 19.99 1.72
C ALA A 219 2.44 20.46 0.76
N LEU A 220 2.48 19.92 -0.46
CA LEU A 220 1.48 20.14 -1.50
C LEU A 220 0.52 18.97 -1.55
N LEU A 221 -0.76 19.26 -1.79
CA LEU A 221 -1.75 18.25 -2.16
C LEU A 221 -1.85 18.18 -3.67
N VAL A 222 -1.72 16.97 -4.22
CA VAL A 222 -1.85 16.70 -5.66
C VAL A 222 -3.06 15.80 -5.88
N SER A 223 -3.79 16.11 -6.94
CA SER A 223 -4.85 15.25 -7.46
C SER A 223 -4.75 15.20 -8.99
N GLY A 224 -5.39 14.21 -9.58
CA GLY A 224 -5.42 14.08 -11.02
C GLY A 224 -6.72 13.49 -11.55
N THR A 225 -6.96 13.77 -12.82
CA THR A 225 -8.11 13.25 -13.57
C THR A 225 -7.63 12.76 -14.92
N PHE A 226 -7.99 11.52 -15.24
CA PHE A 226 -7.82 10.94 -16.56
C PHE A 226 -9.10 11.11 -17.39
N ALA A 227 -8.94 11.53 -18.64
CA ALA A 227 -10.04 11.71 -19.57
C ALA A 227 -10.58 10.37 -20.13
N SER A 228 -9.83 9.27 -19.98
CA SER A 228 -10.25 7.96 -20.48
C SER A 228 -11.04 7.16 -19.45
N LEU A 229 -11.68 6.10 -19.95
CA LEU A 229 -12.62 5.25 -19.21
C LEU A 229 -11.99 3.93 -18.74
N ASP A 230 -10.84 3.57 -19.30
CA ASP A 230 -10.16 2.27 -19.12
C ASP A 230 -8.68 2.50 -18.76
N LEU A 231 -8.44 3.24 -17.67
CA LEU A 231 -7.09 3.34 -17.12
C LEU A 231 -6.86 2.17 -16.17
N GLU A 232 -5.73 1.53 -16.38
CA GLU A 232 -5.13 0.66 -15.40
C GLU A 232 -4.30 1.54 -14.44
N THR A 233 -5.03 2.07 -13.45
CA THR A 233 -4.62 2.07 -12.03
C THR A 233 -3.84 3.27 -11.44
N ARG A 234 -3.78 3.28 -10.11
CA ARG A 234 -3.27 4.34 -9.22
C ARG A 234 -1.79 4.66 -9.44
N PRO A 235 -1.42 5.95 -9.61
CA PRO A 235 -0.02 6.34 -9.74
C PRO A 235 0.82 5.87 -8.54
N TYR A 236 2.06 5.44 -8.81
CA TYR A 236 3.08 5.54 -7.78
C TYR A 236 3.53 7.00 -7.65
N VAL A 237 3.93 7.40 -6.46
CA VAL A 237 4.54 8.70 -6.19
C VAL A 237 5.98 8.46 -5.76
N GLU A 238 6.94 8.90 -6.57
CA GLU A 238 8.36 8.80 -6.28
C GLU A 238 8.89 10.14 -5.74
N THR A 239 9.46 10.12 -4.54
CA THR A 239 10.29 11.22 -4.03
C THR A 239 11.76 10.92 -4.34
N THR A 240 12.51 11.90 -4.84
CA THR A 240 13.95 11.81 -5.16
C THR A 240 14.70 13.05 -4.65
N GLY A 241 16.03 12.95 -4.56
CA GLY A 241 16.91 14.01 -4.06
C GLY A 241 17.59 13.57 -2.76
N GLN A 242 17.53 14.42 -1.72
CA GLN A 242 18.06 14.11 -0.40
C GLN A 242 17.52 12.79 0.13
N ARG A 243 16.18 12.64 0.10
CA ARG A 243 15.49 11.39 0.44
C ARG A 243 14.97 10.68 -0.81
N TRP A 244 14.93 9.35 -0.77
CA TRP A 244 14.16 8.56 -1.71
C TRP A 244 12.95 7.94 -1.04
N GLY A 245 11.86 7.75 -1.78
CA GLY A 245 10.66 7.11 -1.25
C GLY A 245 9.68 6.80 -2.37
N LEU A 246 8.85 5.77 -2.16
CA LEU A 246 7.75 5.40 -3.04
C LEU A 246 6.52 5.11 -2.19
N TYR A 247 5.35 5.45 -2.72
CA TYR A 247 4.05 5.02 -2.19
C TYR A 247 2.97 5.15 -3.28
N HIS A 248 1.79 4.61 -3.03
CA HIS A 248 0.65 4.73 -3.94
C HIS A 248 -0.18 5.99 -3.67
N ALA A 249 -0.64 6.62 -4.75
CA ALA A 249 -1.75 7.56 -4.69
C ALA A 249 -3.06 6.83 -4.33
N GLY A 250 -3.98 7.55 -3.69
CA GLY A 250 -5.32 7.05 -3.39
C GLY A 250 -6.32 7.33 -4.50
N ASP A 251 -7.38 6.53 -4.63
CA ASP A 251 -8.54 6.86 -5.46
C ASP A 251 -9.39 7.95 -4.81
N VAL A 252 -10.22 8.64 -5.59
CA VAL A 252 -11.24 9.52 -4.99
C VAL A 252 -12.34 8.66 -4.39
N TYR A 253 -12.25 8.45 -3.08
CA TYR A 253 -13.32 7.85 -2.31
C TYR A 253 -14.53 8.77 -2.21
N LYS A 254 -15.73 8.22 -2.42
CA LYS A 254 -16.99 8.92 -2.20
C LYS A 254 -17.65 8.36 -0.94
N TRP A 255 -17.11 8.75 0.19
CA TRP A 255 -17.72 8.43 1.48
C TRP A 255 -18.70 9.53 1.85
N HIS A 256 -19.95 9.12 2.08
CA HIS A 256 -20.96 10.02 2.61
C HIS A 256 -20.82 10.13 4.14
N PRO A 257 -21.07 11.32 4.71
CA PRO A 257 -21.15 11.45 6.15
C PRO A 257 -22.21 10.52 6.74
N ARG A 258 -22.04 10.18 8.02
CA ARG A 258 -23.04 9.44 8.79
C ARG A 258 -23.66 10.32 9.87
N PRO A 259 -24.97 10.17 10.14
CA PRO A 259 -25.58 10.76 11.31
C PRO A 259 -24.87 10.30 12.59
N TYR A 260 -24.67 11.21 13.55
CA TYR A 260 -24.00 10.96 14.84
C TYR A 260 -24.36 9.61 15.50
N LEU A 261 -25.66 9.27 15.58
CA LEU A 261 -26.11 8.03 16.20
C LEU A 261 -25.62 6.78 15.47
N GLN A 262 -25.52 6.83 14.13
CA GLN A 262 -24.99 5.73 13.33
C GLN A 262 -23.47 5.62 13.48
N HIS A 263 -22.78 6.75 13.53
CA HIS A 263 -21.33 6.78 13.78
C HIS A 263 -20.98 6.13 15.14
N ALA A 264 -21.78 6.39 16.18
CA ALA A 264 -21.58 5.78 17.50
C ALA A 264 -21.66 4.23 17.53
N TYR A 265 -22.29 3.60 16.54
CA TYR A 265 -22.30 2.13 16.39
C TYR A 265 -21.14 1.58 15.56
N VAL A 266 -20.42 2.45 14.85
CA VAL A 266 -19.30 2.10 13.98
C VAL A 266 -17.97 2.26 14.70
N ASP A 267 -17.87 3.28 15.59
CA ASP A 267 -16.69 3.65 16.36
C ASP A 267 -15.45 3.81 15.46
N GLY A 268 -15.51 4.82 14.58
CA GLY A 268 -14.63 5.01 13.42
C GLY A 268 -13.19 5.43 13.72
N GLU A 269 -12.45 4.64 14.51
CA GLU A 269 -11.02 4.82 14.75
C GLU A 269 -10.18 4.41 13.54
N VAL A 270 -9.19 5.26 13.17
CA VAL A 270 -8.12 4.89 12.23
C VAL A 270 -7.50 3.60 12.72
N ASN A 271 -7.32 2.63 11.83
CA ASN A 271 -6.57 1.41 12.15
C ASN A 271 -5.27 1.82 12.86
N PRO A 272 -4.97 1.29 14.06
CA PRO A 272 -3.85 1.78 14.86
C PRO A 272 -2.55 1.68 14.05
N MET A 273 -1.93 2.82 13.78
CA MET A 273 -0.76 2.90 12.90
C MET A 273 0.52 2.87 13.72
N ALA A 274 1.45 1.99 13.37
CA ALA A 274 2.74 1.93 14.05
C ALA A 274 3.46 3.29 13.96
N VAL A 275 4.09 3.71 15.05
CA VAL A 275 4.90 4.92 15.09
C VAL A 275 6.29 4.61 15.63
N VAL A 276 7.28 5.34 15.13
CA VAL A 276 8.67 5.26 15.57
C VAL A 276 9.20 6.69 15.69
N ASN A 277 9.78 6.99 16.84
CA ASN A 277 10.54 8.21 17.09
C ASN A 277 11.88 7.83 17.71
N ASN A 278 12.98 8.03 17.00
CA ASN A 278 14.32 7.87 17.54
C ASN A 278 15.30 8.80 16.80
N ASP A 279 16.58 8.62 17.03
CA ASP A 279 17.66 9.40 16.42
C ASP A 279 17.80 9.20 14.90
N VAL A 280 17.22 8.13 14.34
CA VAL A 280 17.31 7.77 12.92
C VAL A 280 15.99 8.01 12.17
N VAL A 281 14.85 7.69 12.79
CA VAL A 281 13.53 7.69 12.17
C VAL A 281 12.54 8.47 13.01
N THR A 282 11.79 9.35 12.35
CA THR A 282 10.68 10.07 12.96
C THR A 282 9.42 9.89 12.13
N THR A 283 8.34 9.49 12.79
CA THR A 283 7.01 9.41 12.19
C THR A 283 6.32 10.77 12.15
N TRP A 284 5.86 11.14 10.96
CA TRP A 284 4.98 12.27 10.70
C TRP A 284 3.62 11.78 10.23
N VAL A 285 2.56 12.49 10.62
CA VAL A 285 1.18 12.18 10.25
C VAL A 285 0.64 13.30 9.38
N ASN A 286 0.01 12.93 8.28
CA ASN A 286 -0.65 13.86 7.35
C ASN A 286 -2.13 13.48 7.27
N LEU A 287 -3.00 14.27 7.90
CA LEU A 287 -4.44 14.06 7.88
C LEU A 287 -5.04 14.59 6.58
N LEU A 288 -5.85 13.75 5.95
CA LEU A 288 -6.53 14.00 4.68
C LEU A 288 -8.04 14.02 4.91
N HIS A 289 -8.72 14.95 4.25
CA HIS A 289 -10.19 15.04 4.29
C HIS A 289 -10.79 14.60 2.94
N SER A 290 -11.24 13.34 2.87
CA SER A 290 -11.68 12.66 1.65
C SER A 290 -13.20 12.51 1.51
N HIS A 291 -14.03 12.99 2.46
CA HIS A 291 -15.49 12.86 2.38
C HIS A 291 -16.13 13.87 1.43
N ASP A 292 -17.07 13.36 0.63
CA ASP A 292 -17.84 14.17 -0.31
C ASP A 292 -19.06 14.78 0.41
N GLY A 293 -19.39 16.04 0.08
CA GLY A 293 -20.51 16.76 0.67
C GLY A 293 -20.29 17.32 2.09
N MET A 294 -19.09 17.16 2.66
CA MET A 294 -18.67 17.86 3.88
C MET A 294 -17.65 18.93 3.53
N GLU A 295 -17.99 20.20 3.78
CA GLU A 295 -17.13 21.34 3.48
C GLU A 295 -16.44 21.93 4.71
N ASP A 296 -16.82 21.48 5.91
CA ASP A 296 -16.29 21.99 7.18
C ASP A 296 -15.05 21.20 7.63
N ASP A 297 -14.13 21.91 8.29
CA ASP A 297 -13.00 21.29 8.97
C ASP A 297 -13.51 20.42 10.13
N THR A 298 -13.08 19.17 10.20
CA THR A 298 -13.57 18.25 11.23
C THR A 298 -12.54 18.09 12.34
N PRO A 299 -12.90 18.34 13.62
CA PRO A 299 -12.03 18.07 14.77
C PRO A 299 -11.65 16.60 14.88
N VAL A 300 -10.43 16.36 15.37
CA VAL A 300 -9.84 15.03 15.48
C VAL A 300 -9.30 14.80 16.89
N ASP A 301 -9.63 13.64 17.45
CA ASP A 301 -9.02 13.12 18.68
C ASP A 301 -7.79 12.28 18.31
N VAL A 302 -6.72 12.45 19.08
CA VAL A 302 -5.46 11.72 18.88
C VAL A 302 -5.09 11.00 20.17
N ARG A 303 -4.82 9.70 20.06
CA ARG A 303 -4.36 8.85 21.17
C ARG A 303 -3.07 8.15 20.76
N LEU A 304 -2.10 8.14 21.65
CA LEU A 304 -0.81 7.48 21.45
C LEU A 304 -0.61 6.43 22.54
N TYR A 305 -0.26 5.21 22.13
CA TYR A 305 -0.03 4.07 23.01
C TYR A 305 1.39 3.54 22.81
N ASP A 306 2.04 3.16 23.91
CA ASP A 306 3.34 2.47 23.86
C ASP A 306 3.18 0.97 23.54
N ASP A 307 4.31 0.27 23.39
CA ASP A 307 4.36 -1.16 23.08
C ASP A 307 3.73 -2.06 24.16
N THR A 308 3.56 -1.57 25.39
CA THR A 308 2.87 -2.27 26.47
C THR A 308 1.35 -2.01 26.50
N GLY A 309 0.89 -1.03 25.73
CA GLY A 309 -0.50 -0.59 25.66
C GLY A 309 -0.90 0.49 26.65
N ARG A 310 0.08 1.15 27.28
CA ARG A 310 -0.21 2.33 28.09
C ARG A 310 -0.44 3.52 27.16
N CYS A 311 -1.55 4.23 27.39
CA CYS A 311 -1.82 5.51 26.73
C CYS A 311 -0.84 6.57 27.26
N VAL A 312 0.08 7.02 26.40
CA VAL A 312 1.08 8.05 26.73
C VAL A 312 0.59 9.45 26.40
N ALA A 313 -0.34 9.59 25.46
CA ALA A 313 -0.99 10.85 25.14
C ALA A 313 -2.44 10.61 24.72
N SER A 314 -3.36 11.45 25.19
CA SER A 314 -4.77 11.46 24.81
C SER A 314 -5.23 12.91 24.68
N LEU A 315 -5.38 13.35 23.44
CA LEU A 315 -5.62 14.75 23.08
C LEU A 315 -6.95 14.86 22.31
N PRO A 316 -8.07 15.10 23.01
CA PRO A 316 -9.36 15.26 22.36
C PRO A 316 -9.43 16.61 21.61
N ARG A 317 -9.99 16.59 20.40
CA ARG A 317 -10.19 17.78 19.54
C ARG A 317 -8.93 18.62 19.36
N TRP A 318 -7.77 17.97 19.38
CA TRP A 318 -6.48 18.66 19.41
C TRP A 318 -6.16 19.34 18.09
N THR A 319 -6.55 18.70 17.00
CA THR A 319 -6.32 19.17 15.64
C THR A 319 -7.56 18.97 14.78
N GLN A 320 -7.48 19.30 13.49
CA GLN A 320 -8.60 19.20 12.55
C GLN A 320 -8.14 18.57 11.25
N ALA A 321 -8.92 17.65 10.68
CA ALA A 321 -8.80 17.30 9.28
C ALA A 321 -9.44 18.41 8.46
N ARG A 322 -8.62 19.16 7.73
CA ARG A 322 -9.07 20.36 7.03
C ARG A 322 -9.59 20.03 5.65
N ARG A 323 -10.74 20.60 5.29
CA ARG A 323 -11.28 20.44 3.94
C ARG A 323 -10.33 21.09 2.94
N HIS A 324 -9.91 20.36 1.91
CA HIS A 324 -8.97 20.81 0.86
C HIS A 324 -7.57 21.28 1.33
N ARG A 325 -7.23 21.18 2.63
CA ARG A 325 -5.85 21.41 3.13
C ARG A 325 -5.32 20.12 3.72
N LEU A 326 -4.00 20.12 3.88
CA LEU A 326 -3.33 19.12 4.67
C LEU A 326 -3.15 19.62 6.10
N THR A 327 -3.47 18.77 7.08
CA THR A 327 -3.03 18.96 8.46
C THR A 327 -1.89 17.99 8.73
N ARG A 328 -0.79 18.50 9.27
CA ARG A 328 0.43 17.73 9.47
C ARG A 328 0.99 17.96 10.87
N PHE A 329 1.45 16.89 11.52
CA PHE A 329 2.14 16.96 12.82
C PHE A 329 3.16 15.83 12.95
N CYS A 330 4.14 16.03 13.82
CA CYS A 330 5.15 15.03 14.18
C CYS A 330 4.72 14.26 15.45
N VAL A 331 4.96 12.95 15.51
CA VAL A 331 4.63 12.14 16.70
C VAL A 331 5.40 12.62 17.94
N SER A 332 6.59 13.21 17.77
CA SER A 332 7.36 13.76 18.87
C SER A 332 6.65 14.91 19.61
N GLU A 333 5.70 15.61 18.96
CA GLU A 333 4.89 16.67 19.57
C GLU A 333 3.89 16.13 20.60
N LEU A 334 3.60 14.83 20.56
CA LEU A 334 2.69 14.15 21.47
C LEU A 334 3.40 13.61 22.73
N LEU A 335 4.74 13.56 22.72
CA LEU A 335 5.54 12.98 23.80
C LEU A 335 5.84 14.03 24.88
N GLU A 336 5.87 13.61 26.14
CA GLU A 336 6.32 14.46 27.25
C GLU A 336 7.77 14.92 27.08
N ASP A 337 8.63 14.00 26.61
CA ASP A 337 10.01 14.27 26.22
C ASP A 337 10.23 13.87 24.75
N PRO A 338 10.21 14.85 23.82
CA PRO A 338 10.40 14.59 22.39
C PRO A 338 11.75 13.95 22.03
N SER A 339 12.74 14.01 22.93
CA SER A 339 14.07 13.46 22.70
C SER A 339 14.20 11.97 23.01
N GLN A 340 13.22 11.40 23.73
CA GLN A 340 13.27 9.99 24.09
C GLN A 340 12.84 9.10 22.92
N PRO A 341 13.54 7.97 22.69
CA PRO A 341 13.08 6.96 21.77
C PRO A 341 11.69 6.44 22.15
N PHE A 342 10.82 6.31 21.16
CA PHE A 342 9.46 5.82 21.31
C PHE A 342 9.09 4.90 20.16
N SER A 343 8.44 3.79 20.51
CA SER A 343 7.81 2.86 19.58
C SER A 343 6.44 2.48 20.14
N GLY A 344 5.44 2.39 19.28
CA GLY A 344 4.07 2.15 19.70
C GLY A 344 3.12 2.34 18.52
N HIS A 345 1.90 2.79 18.79
CA HIS A 345 0.98 3.16 17.71
C HIS A 345 0.16 4.40 18.05
N ILE A 346 -0.36 5.03 17.00
CA ILE A 346 -1.27 6.15 17.07
C ILE A 346 -2.66 5.71 16.61
N ALA A 347 -3.68 6.08 17.38
CA ALA A 347 -5.08 5.97 17.03
C ALA A 347 -5.67 7.38 16.83
N ILE A 348 -6.42 7.55 15.75
CA ILE A 348 -6.93 8.85 15.32
C ILE A 348 -8.41 8.69 15.02
N THR A 349 -9.27 9.56 15.54
CA THR A 349 -10.72 9.52 15.30
C THR A 349 -11.25 10.91 15.02
N PHE A 350 -12.31 11.05 14.22
CA PHE A 350 -13.08 12.30 14.25
C PHE A 350 -13.74 12.46 15.61
N SER A 351 -13.72 13.68 16.15
CA SER A 351 -14.42 13.99 17.40
C SER A 351 -15.91 14.20 17.09
N PRO A 352 -16.80 13.26 17.46
CA PRO A 352 -18.19 13.35 17.04
C PRO A 352 -18.92 14.44 17.84
N GLU A 353 -19.71 15.28 17.17
CA GLU A 353 -20.57 16.29 17.81
C GLU A 353 -22.05 15.87 17.76
N PRO A 354 -22.77 15.85 18.89
CA PRO A 354 -24.19 15.53 18.89
C PRO A 354 -24.99 16.43 17.95
N GLY A 355 -25.73 15.82 17.03
CA GLY A 355 -26.59 16.52 16.06
C GLY A 355 -25.87 16.99 14.78
N GLN A 356 -24.58 16.71 14.64
CA GLN A 356 -23.85 16.90 13.38
C GLN A 356 -23.59 15.57 12.69
N ASP A 357 -23.47 15.67 11.38
CA ASP A 357 -22.97 14.59 10.54
C ASP A 357 -21.47 14.43 10.77
N VAL A 358 -21.03 13.19 10.98
CA VAL A 358 -19.63 12.85 11.24
C VAL A 358 -19.05 12.21 9.99
N PRO A 359 -17.85 12.60 9.53
CA PRO A 359 -17.24 11.95 8.40
C PRO A 359 -16.96 10.49 8.74
N TYR A 360 -17.08 9.64 7.75
CA TYR A 360 -17.21 8.21 7.97
C TYR A 360 -15.86 7.50 8.17
N HIS A 361 -14.80 8.01 7.54
CA HIS A 361 -13.47 7.40 7.51
C HIS A 361 -12.36 8.45 7.66
N VAL A 362 -11.67 8.54 8.79
CA VAL A 362 -10.48 9.38 8.91
C VAL A 362 -9.40 8.80 8.01
N GLN A 363 -8.66 9.64 7.30
CA GLN A 363 -7.54 9.20 6.48
C GLN A 363 -6.25 9.90 6.89
N ALA A 364 -5.17 9.13 7.01
CA ALA A 364 -3.88 9.59 7.46
C ALA A 364 -2.73 8.95 6.66
N LEU A 365 -1.91 9.77 6.00
CA LEU A 365 -0.67 9.32 5.39
C LEU A 365 0.47 9.43 6.42
N MET A 366 0.93 8.28 6.89
CA MET A 366 2.08 8.13 7.78
C MET A 366 3.37 8.26 6.96
N GLU A 367 4.30 9.11 7.39
CA GLU A 367 5.64 9.21 6.81
C GLU A 367 6.71 8.85 7.84
N TYR A 368 7.51 7.83 7.57
CA TYR A 368 8.68 7.46 8.35
C TYR A 368 9.91 8.10 7.70
N ARG A 369 10.38 9.20 8.29
CA ARG A 369 11.46 10.02 7.71
C ARG A 369 12.79 9.70 8.39
N SER A 370 13.81 9.48 7.57
CA SER A 370 15.22 9.47 7.98
C SER A 370 16.02 10.45 7.11
N ALA A 371 17.33 10.58 7.34
CA ALA A 371 18.17 11.46 6.53
C ALA A 371 18.21 11.11 5.04
N HIS A 372 17.90 9.86 4.66
CA HIS A 372 18.09 9.34 3.30
C HIS A 372 16.83 8.75 2.68
N VAL A 373 15.77 8.52 3.47
CA VAL A 373 14.54 7.89 2.99
C VAL A 373 13.30 8.54 3.61
N VAL A 374 12.21 8.49 2.87
CA VAL A 374 10.86 8.72 3.36
C VAL A 374 9.97 7.55 2.93
N ALA A 375 9.73 6.62 3.85
CA ALA A 375 8.72 5.60 3.63
C ALA A 375 7.35 6.17 3.95
N ARG A 376 6.33 5.81 3.15
CA ARG A 376 4.97 6.27 3.42
C ARG A 376 3.98 5.14 3.38
N VAL A 377 3.00 5.26 4.25
CA VAL A 377 1.94 4.28 4.43
C VAL A 377 0.64 5.05 4.59
N MET A 378 -0.36 4.73 3.78
CA MET A 378 -1.71 5.23 4.01
C MET A 378 -2.39 4.40 5.10
N GLY A 379 -3.02 5.06 6.05
CA GLY A 379 -3.94 4.47 7.01
C GLY A 379 -5.31 5.14 6.90
N TRP A 380 -6.37 4.37 7.14
CA TRP A 380 -7.73 4.87 7.17
C TRP A 380 -8.47 4.29 8.39
N SER A 381 -9.47 5.00 8.88
CA SER A 381 -10.44 4.41 9.80
C SER A 381 -11.36 3.51 9.03
N ASP A 382 -11.67 2.38 9.63
CA ASP A 382 -12.32 1.29 8.94
C ASP A 382 -13.42 0.73 9.82
N GLU A 383 -14.49 0.24 9.21
CA GLU A 383 -15.57 -0.42 9.95
C GLU A 383 -15.15 -1.79 10.53
N TRP A 384 -13.90 -2.24 10.35
CA TRP A 384 -13.49 -3.59 10.77
C TRP A 384 -13.70 -3.82 12.28
N ASN A 385 -13.60 -2.75 13.07
CA ASN A 385 -13.84 -2.73 14.51
C ASN A 385 -15.30 -2.49 14.90
N SER A 386 -16.18 -2.20 13.92
CA SER A 386 -17.58 -1.93 14.21
C SER A 386 -18.31 -3.14 14.76
N ASP A 387 -19.14 -2.89 15.77
CA ASP A 387 -20.11 -3.84 16.31
C ASP A 387 -21.02 -4.42 15.21
N ILE A 388 -21.26 -3.63 14.16
CA ILE A 388 -22.07 -4.00 12.99
C ILE A 388 -21.40 -5.10 12.16
N LYS A 389 -20.14 -4.91 11.72
CA LYS A 389 -19.42 -5.97 10.98
C LYS A 389 -19.24 -7.22 11.85
N ARG A 390 -19.00 -7.06 13.16
CA ARG A 390 -18.92 -8.20 14.10
C ARG A 390 -20.26 -8.96 14.19
N ALA A 391 -21.37 -8.26 14.38
CA ALA A 391 -22.70 -8.89 14.42
C ALA A 391 -23.04 -9.60 13.10
N ARG A 392 -22.63 -9.02 11.95
CA ARG A 392 -22.76 -9.66 10.65
C ARG A 392 -21.94 -10.96 10.56
N ARG A 393 -20.67 -10.94 10.97
CA ARG A 393 -19.78 -12.13 11.01
C ARG A 393 -20.36 -13.25 11.88
N SER A 394 -20.77 -12.91 13.11
CA SER A 394 -21.35 -13.86 14.07
C SER A 394 -22.65 -14.51 13.57
N ARG A 395 -23.56 -13.72 12.97
CA ARG A 395 -24.82 -14.23 12.39
C ARG A 395 -24.63 -15.18 11.23
N LEU A 396 -23.53 -15.03 10.49
CA LEU A 396 -23.21 -15.86 9.34
C LEU A 396 -22.44 -17.15 9.73
N GLY A 397 -22.14 -17.36 11.02
CA GLY A 397 -21.41 -18.54 11.49
C GLY A 397 -19.94 -18.58 11.02
N GLN A 398 -19.38 -17.42 10.68
CA GLN A 398 -18.06 -17.26 10.08
C GLN A 398 -17.01 -17.14 11.19
N ALA A 399 -16.18 -18.16 11.35
CA ALA A 399 -14.94 -18.07 12.14
C ALA A 399 -13.79 -17.83 11.16
N ASP A 400 -13.70 -16.61 10.62
CA ASP A 400 -12.71 -16.29 9.60
C ASP A 400 -11.44 -15.74 10.24
N GLU A 401 -10.40 -16.56 10.18
CA GLU A 401 -9.01 -16.15 10.39
C GLU A 401 -8.62 -15.13 9.30
N ILE A 402 -8.26 -13.92 9.71
CA ILE A 402 -7.74 -12.85 8.84
C ILE A 402 -6.26 -13.10 8.62
N ARG A 403 -5.78 -12.97 7.37
CA ARG A 403 -4.38 -13.20 7.01
C ARG A 403 -3.73 -11.97 6.40
N ALA A 404 -2.54 -11.65 6.86
CA ALA A 404 -1.58 -10.72 6.27
C ALA A 404 -0.45 -11.49 5.63
N TYR A 405 0.21 -10.89 4.65
CA TYR A 405 1.53 -11.35 4.25
C TYR A 405 2.43 -10.16 3.88
N PHE A 406 3.72 -10.31 4.19
CA PHE A 406 4.75 -9.30 3.99
C PHE A 406 6.00 -9.93 3.44
N MET A 407 6.77 -9.17 2.66
CA MET A 407 8.08 -9.63 2.24
C MET A 407 9.11 -9.44 3.36
N VAL A 408 9.91 -10.48 3.59
CA VAL A 408 11.01 -10.46 4.56
C VAL A 408 12.32 -10.90 3.91
N TRP A 409 13.44 -10.45 4.45
CA TRP A 409 14.74 -10.52 3.77
C TRP A 409 15.78 -11.32 4.55
N ASN A 410 16.15 -12.50 4.04
CA ASN A 410 17.33 -13.22 4.48
C ASN A 410 18.55 -12.69 3.69
N ASP A 411 18.95 -11.47 4.00
CA ASP A 411 20.04 -10.74 3.35
C ASP A 411 20.88 -10.05 4.44
N ALA A 412 22.21 -10.19 4.36
CA ALA A 412 23.13 -9.65 5.36
C ALA A 412 23.09 -8.11 5.45
N GLU A 413 22.67 -7.42 4.38
CA GLU A 413 22.56 -5.97 4.33
C GLU A 413 21.21 -5.47 4.86
N LEU A 414 20.22 -6.35 5.00
CA LEU A 414 18.85 -5.98 5.34
C LEU A 414 18.42 -6.54 6.70
N GLU A 415 17.39 -5.89 7.23
CA GLU A 415 16.69 -6.33 8.42
C GLU A 415 15.19 -6.12 8.23
N SER A 416 14.42 -7.20 8.43
CA SER A 416 12.97 -7.14 8.44
C SER A 416 12.47 -7.01 9.87
N LEU A 417 11.73 -5.94 10.13
CA LEU A 417 11.05 -5.65 11.39
C LEU A 417 9.55 -5.67 11.14
N VAL A 418 8.78 -6.08 12.14
CA VAL A 418 7.33 -6.14 12.05
C VAL A 418 6.74 -5.43 13.27
N ALA A 419 5.78 -4.56 13.01
CA ALA A 419 4.95 -3.94 14.01
C ALA A 419 3.52 -4.45 13.86
N ILE A 420 2.94 -4.97 14.92
CA ILE A 420 1.57 -5.50 14.95
C ILE A 420 0.85 -4.81 16.11
N ALA A 421 -0.07 -3.92 15.81
CA ALA A 421 -0.93 -3.30 16.80
C ALA A 421 -2.19 -4.16 17.00
N ASN A 422 -2.56 -4.36 18.25
CA ASN A 422 -3.82 -5.00 18.60
C ASN A 422 -4.96 -4.05 18.25
N ALA A 423 -5.56 -4.29 17.08
CA ALA A 423 -6.77 -3.62 16.64
C ALA A 423 -8.03 -4.40 17.06
N GLY A 424 -7.92 -5.35 18.00
CA GLY A 424 -8.96 -6.33 18.32
C GLY A 424 -10.19 -5.81 19.08
N HIS A 425 -11.07 -6.76 19.41
CA HIS A 425 -12.43 -6.58 19.95
C HIS A 425 -12.59 -5.56 21.09
N SER A 426 -13.83 -5.04 21.22
CA SER A 426 -14.25 -4.24 22.38
C SER A 426 -13.45 -2.94 22.55
N ASN A 427 -13.19 -2.21 21.47
CA ASN A 427 -12.36 -1.00 21.47
C ASN A 427 -10.94 -1.26 21.99
N TYR A 428 -10.32 -2.33 21.51
CA TYR A 428 -8.95 -2.77 21.86
C TYR A 428 -8.75 -3.22 23.31
N GLN A 429 -9.83 -3.54 24.02
CA GLN A 429 -9.79 -3.95 25.44
C GLN A 429 -9.40 -5.42 25.65
N ASP A 430 -9.53 -6.24 24.61
CA ASP A 430 -9.21 -7.67 24.67
C ASP A 430 -7.83 -7.94 24.08
N SER A 431 -7.12 -8.92 24.64
CA SER A 431 -5.85 -9.39 24.06
C SER A 431 -6.10 -10.11 22.73
N ALA A 432 -5.17 -9.96 21.78
CA ALA A 432 -5.18 -10.69 20.52
C ALA A 432 -4.09 -11.77 20.50
N THR A 433 -4.34 -12.85 19.75
CA THR A 433 -3.36 -13.89 19.44
C THR A 433 -3.19 -13.99 17.93
N ALA A 434 -1.95 -14.09 17.47
CA ALA A 434 -1.64 -14.25 16.05
C ALA A 434 -0.67 -15.42 15.84
N GLU A 435 -0.94 -16.24 14.81
CA GLU A 435 0.02 -17.19 14.27
C GLU A 435 0.91 -16.49 13.24
N LEU A 436 2.22 -16.61 13.39
CA LEU A 436 3.21 -16.13 12.44
C LEU A 436 3.69 -17.33 11.62
N THR A 437 3.57 -17.27 10.29
CA THR A 437 4.05 -18.34 9.39
C THR A 437 5.07 -17.77 8.40
N LEU A 438 6.31 -18.23 8.48
CA LEU A 438 7.39 -17.82 7.59
C LEU A 438 7.57 -18.86 6.46
N LEU A 439 7.44 -18.39 5.21
CA LEU A 439 7.45 -19.18 3.99
C LEU A 439 8.57 -18.73 3.03
N GLY A 440 9.51 -19.62 2.75
CA GLY A 440 10.44 -19.47 1.62
C GLY A 440 9.89 -20.09 0.34
N PRO A 441 10.53 -19.82 -0.82
CA PRO A 441 10.16 -20.48 -2.08
C PRO A 441 10.45 -22.00 -2.07
N ASP A 442 11.55 -22.42 -1.43
CA ASP A 442 12.01 -23.82 -1.40
C ASP A 442 12.24 -24.37 0.03
N GLY A 443 11.87 -23.61 1.05
CA GLY A 443 12.23 -23.89 2.46
C GLY A 443 11.12 -24.59 3.26
N PRO A 444 11.44 -25.09 4.47
CA PRO A 444 10.43 -25.54 5.40
C PRO A 444 9.55 -24.37 5.85
N VAL A 445 8.29 -24.68 6.15
CA VAL A 445 7.37 -23.75 6.78
C VAL A 445 7.74 -23.63 8.25
N MET A 446 8.03 -22.41 8.71
CA MET A 446 8.29 -22.13 10.13
C MET A 446 7.10 -21.41 10.73
N LYS A 447 6.75 -21.75 11.97
CA LYS A 447 5.62 -21.17 12.67
C LYS A 447 5.99 -20.70 14.07
N ASP A 448 5.41 -19.59 14.47
CA ASP A 448 5.45 -19.07 15.84
C ASP A 448 4.07 -18.51 16.21
N THR A 449 3.86 -18.21 17.48
CA THR A 449 2.62 -17.59 17.97
C THR A 449 2.95 -16.46 18.93
N ILE A 450 2.26 -15.34 18.75
CA ILE A 450 2.38 -14.18 19.63
C ILE A 450 1.05 -13.86 20.27
N SER A 451 1.12 -13.29 21.47
CA SER A 451 -0.01 -12.65 22.13
C SER A 451 0.30 -11.17 22.30
N ILE A 452 -0.68 -10.33 22.00
CA ILE A 452 -0.59 -8.88 22.06
C ILE A 452 -1.61 -8.42 23.09
N ALA A 453 -1.14 -7.71 24.10
CA ALA A 453 -1.99 -7.19 25.18
C ALA A 453 -3.02 -6.18 24.64
N PRO A 454 -4.08 -5.87 25.41
CA PRO A 454 -4.99 -4.77 25.09
C PRO A 454 -4.24 -3.47 24.82
N TYR A 455 -4.67 -2.71 23.81
CA TYR A 455 -4.04 -1.45 23.39
C TYR A 455 -2.55 -1.51 23.06
N ALA A 456 -1.94 -2.69 22.98
CA ALA A 456 -0.50 -2.84 22.85
C ALA A 456 -0.07 -3.06 21.39
N SER A 457 1.24 -2.97 21.16
CA SER A 457 1.85 -3.31 19.88
C SER A 457 3.05 -4.22 20.08
N ALA A 458 3.10 -5.31 19.31
CA ALA A 458 4.30 -6.12 19.21
C ALA A 458 5.24 -5.54 18.15
N PHE A 459 6.45 -5.16 18.57
CA PHE A 459 7.55 -4.79 17.68
C PHE A 459 8.66 -5.83 17.80
N PHE A 460 9.09 -6.42 16.68
CA PHE A 460 10.17 -7.40 16.69
C PHE A 460 10.89 -7.48 15.35
N ALA A 461 12.16 -7.89 15.38
CA ALA A 461 12.86 -8.35 14.19
C ALA A 461 12.44 -9.78 13.86
N VAL A 462 12.29 -10.11 12.57
CA VAL A 462 11.90 -11.47 12.15
C VAL A 462 12.87 -12.53 12.67
N GLY A 463 14.17 -12.21 12.70
CA GLY A 463 15.21 -13.10 13.21
C GLY A 463 15.13 -13.38 14.73
N GLU A 464 14.47 -12.53 15.51
CA GLU A 464 14.26 -12.77 16.96
C GLU A 464 13.20 -13.86 17.19
N ARG A 465 12.17 -13.90 16.34
CA ARG A 465 11.09 -14.90 16.38
C ARG A 465 11.49 -16.22 15.74
N PHE A 466 12.35 -16.16 14.72
CA PHE A 466 12.81 -17.34 13.99
C PHE A 466 14.35 -17.43 13.97
N PRO A 467 15.05 -17.71 15.10
CA PRO A 467 16.52 -17.60 15.17
C PRO A 467 17.31 -18.38 14.12
N ALA A 468 16.82 -19.55 13.68
CA ALA A 468 17.47 -20.42 12.69
C ALA A 468 16.97 -20.19 11.25
N TRP A 469 16.13 -19.17 11.00
CA TRP A 469 15.49 -19.00 9.69
C TRP A 469 16.48 -18.81 8.54
N HIS A 470 17.61 -18.16 8.81
CA HIS A 470 18.67 -17.90 7.84
C HIS A 470 19.40 -19.18 7.38
N GLU A 471 19.37 -20.24 8.18
CA GLU A 471 19.92 -21.56 7.84
C GLU A 471 18.95 -22.35 6.93
N HIS A 472 17.64 -22.09 7.09
CA HIS A 472 16.57 -22.82 6.41
C HIS A 472 16.09 -22.15 5.13
N LEU A 473 16.23 -20.83 5.02
CA LEU A 473 15.91 -20.07 3.83
C LEU A 473 17.20 -19.78 3.05
N LYS A 474 17.17 -20.01 1.74
CA LYS A 474 18.26 -19.51 0.87
C LYS A 474 18.34 -17.98 1.00
N ALA A 475 19.53 -17.43 0.79
CA ALA A 475 19.71 -15.98 0.75
C ALA A 475 18.74 -15.36 -0.27
N GLY A 476 18.06 -14.28 0.12
CA GLY A 476 17.03 -13.63 -0.70
C GLY A 476 15.76 -13.30 0.09
N ALA A 477 14.65 -13.18 -0.63
CA ALA A 477 13.35 -12.83 -0.06
C ALA A 477 12.51 -14.06 0.32
N ALA A 478 11.65 -13.87 1.31
CA ALA A 478 10.65 -14.82 1.78
C ALA A 478 9.37 -14.06 2.18
N LEU A 479 8.33 -14.78 2.60
CA LEU A 479 7.08 -14.20 3.06
C LEU A 479 6.84 -14.51 4.54
N LEU A 480 6.46 -13.50 5.30
CA LEU A 480 5.86 -13.68 6.63
C LEU A 480 4.36 -13.50 6.52
N ILE A 481 3.61 -14.52 6.90
CA ILE A 481 2.15 -14.51 7.02
C ILE A 481 1.77 -14.28 8.49
N ILE A 482 0.80 -13.42 8.74
CA ILE A 482 0.23 -13.18 10.07
C ILE A 482 -1.24 -13.57 10.01
N SER A 483 -1.63 -14.57 10.80
CA SER A 483 -3.00 -15.09 10.86
C SER A 483 -3.62 -14.82 12.22
N SER A 484 -4.81 -14.23 12.28
CA SER A 484 -5.51 -14.00 13.55
C SER A 484 -7.03 -14.03 13.42
N CYS A 485 -7.70 -14.46 14.49
CA CYS A 485 -9.15 -14.29 14.64
C CYS A 485 -9.52 -12.91 15.21
N SER A 486 -8.54 -12.10 15.62
CA SER A 486 -8.71 -10.71 16.01
C SER A 486 -8.30 -9.81 14.85
N ASP A 487 -8.86 -8.61 14.81
CA ASP A 487 -8.37 -7.61 13.87
C ASP A 487 -7.01 -7.09 14.33
N LEU A 488 -6.09 -6.96 13.39
CA LEU A 488 -4.71 -6.57 13.64
C LEU A 488 -4.28 -5.57 12.58
N ALA A 489 -3.79 -4.41 13.01
CA ALA A 489 -3.09 -3.50 12.12
C ALA A 489 -1.61 -3.88 12.11
N SER A 490 -1.03 -4.12 10.93
CA SER A 490 0.36 -4.53 10.81
C SER A 490 1.12 -3.75 9.76
N ILE A 491 2.39 -3.47 10.08
CA ILE A 491 3.32 -2.78 9.20
C ILE A 491 4.63 -3.55 9.22
N ALA A 492 5.10 -3.94 8.04
CA ALA A 492 6.44 -4.48 7.86
C ALA A 492 7.39 -3.35 7.50
N PHE A 493 8.53 -3.32 8.17
CA PHE A 493 9.63 -2.43 7.84
C PHE A 493 10.80 -3.24 7.32
N THR A 494 11.44 -2.75 6.26
CA THR A 494 12.73 -3.27 5.82
C THR A 494 13.78 -2.18 5.96
N ARG A 495 14.77 -2.42 6.81
CA ARG A 495 15.88 -1.50 7.07
C ARG A 495 17.15 -2.00 6.39
N HIS A 496 17.81 -1.12 5.65
CA HIS A 496 19.18 -1.36 5.20
C HIS A 496 20.17 -1.02 6.31
N ARG A 497 20.94 -2.01 6.76
CA ARG A 497 21.76 -1.93 7.98
C ARG A 497 22.84 -0.86 7.90
N ALA A 498 23.49 -0.71 6.75
CA ALA A 498 24.62 0.20 6.60
C ALA A 498 24.19 1.67 6.40
N SER A 499 23.10 1.90 5.68
CA SER A 499 22.64 3.27 5.35
C SER A 499 21.53 3.78 6.28
N GLY A 500 20.88 2.91 7.06
CA GLY A 500 19.71 3.25 7.85
C GLY A 500 18.45 3.55 7.03
N ALA A 501 18.49 3.35 5.70
CA ALA A 501 17.33 3.48 4.82
C ALA A 501 16.22 2.52 5.25
N LEU A 502 14.97 3.01 5.25
CA LEU A 502 13.81 2.26 5.75
C LEU A 502 12.72 2.24 4.68
N ALA A 503 12.26 1.06 4.28
CA ALA A 503 10.98 0.89 3.60
C ALA A 503 9.92 0.50 4.63
N ALA A 504 8.68 0.92 4.41
CA ALA A 504 7.53 0.54 5.22
C ALA A 504 6.41 0.09 4.29
N GLU A 505 5.79 -1.04 4.62
CA GLU A 505 4.71 -1.64 3.87
C GLU A 505 3.57 -1.92 4.85
N HIS A 506 2.40 -1.37 4.58
CA HIS A 506 1.22 -1.64 5.38
C HIS A 506 0.42 -2.81 4.83
N PHE A 507 -0.22 -3.48 5.78
CA PHE A 507 -1.03 -4.67 5.62
C PHE A 507 -2.05 -4.61 4.48
N LEU A 508 -2.14 -5.76 3.80
CA LEU A 508 -3.28 -6.20 2.98
C LEU A 508 -3.99 -7.36 3.70
N ALA A 509 -5.25 -7.17 4.08
CA ALA A 509 -6.08 -8.28 4.55
C ALA A 509 -6.44 -9.21 3.39
N LEU A 510 -5.82 -10.38 3.33
CA LEU A 510 -6.33 -11.49 2.54
C LEU A 510 -7.45 -12.16 3.32
N TRP A 511 -8.69 -12.00 2.85
CA TRP A 511 -9.77 -12.86 3.31
C TRP A 511 -9.81 -14.13 2.47
N ASP A 512 -9.82 -15.26 3.16
CA ASP A 512 -10.15 -16.54 2.58
C ASP A 512 -11.65 -16.76 2.68
N TRP A 513 -12.40 -16.27 1.68
CA TRP A 513 -13.83 -16.51 1.66
C TRP A 513 -14.13 -17.92 1.17
N THR A 514 -14.67 -18.76 2.06
CA THR A 514 -15.27 -20.04 1.66
C THR A 514 -16.65 -19.79 1.05
N GLY A 515 -16.66 -19.31 -0.21
CA GLY A 515 -17.71 -19.67 -1.18
C GLY A 515 -18.51 -18.56 -1.86
N THR A 516 -18.13 -18.18 -3.11
CA THR A 516 -18.92 -17.50 -4.19
C THR A 516 -18.96 -15.96 -4.36
N HIS A 517 -18.15 -15.18 -3.64
CA HIS A 517 -18.10 -13.71 -3.67
C HIS A 517 -16.70 -13.26 -3.27
N TYR A 518 -16.25 -12.21 -3.95
CA TYR A 518 -14.87 -11.79 -4.01
C TYR A 518 -14.40 -11.07 -2.75
N THR A 519 -13.11 -11.23 -2.49
CA THR A 519 -12.33 -10.42 -1.56
C THR A 519 -12.15 -9.01 -2.14
N GLU A 520 -12.67 -8.00 -1.46
CA GLU A 520 -12.08 -6.66 -1.50
C GLU A 520 -10.72 -6.75 -0.79
N ALA A 521 -9.64 -6.31 -1.45
CA ALA A 521 -8.60 -5.66 -0.68
C ALA A 521 -9.27 -4.51 0.05
N ALA A 522 -8.97 -4.34 1.34
CA ALA A 522 -9.19 -3.04 1.96
C ALA A 522 -8.54 -2.03 1.03
N GLY A 523 -9.35 -1.14 0.44
CA GLY A 523 -8.90 -0.21 -0.58
C GLY A 523 -7.74 0.59 -0.03
N SER A 524 -6.52 0.19 -0.39
CA SER A 524 -5.45 1.14 -0.70
C SER A 524 -6.03 2.15 -1.61
#